data_AF-A0A2V9KF70-F1
#
_entry.id   AF-A0A2V9KF70-F1
#
_cell.length_a   1.000
_cell.length_b   1.000
_cell.length_c   1.000
_cell.angle_alpha   90.00
_cell.angle_beta   90.00
_cell.angle_gamma   90.00
#
_symmetry.space_group_name_H-M   'P 1'
#
loop_
_entity.id
_entity.type
_entity.pdbx_description
1 polymer ?
#
loop_
_entity_poly.entity_id
_entity_poly.type
_entity_poly.pdbx_seq_one_letter_code
_entity_poly.pdbx_strand_id
1 'polypeptide(L)'
;MTIFGKSVSEYFAFQRGIVILIILVALARLTLSLAGFPTSSVKWISVTTMGLLGLVYCAIQVPRSGFGGYKHLLPLLVMQSATGNLIVAAAIALAIATGTDNIYSLPEYSGGADGKTWPHAGAHIVLGVIVGPLVAWLLGSGIMFVVKKVSPRNPGSPAAA
;
A
#
# COMPACT_ATOMS: atom_id res chain seq x y z
N MET A 1 -13.53 -9.20 -14.36
CA MET A 1 -13.92 -9.28 -12.94
C MET A 1 -14.36 -7.90 -12.46
N THR A 2 -15.45 -7.83 -11.70
CA THR A 2 -15.99 -6.58 -11.13
C THR A 2 -16.05 -6.68 -9.60
N ILE A 3 -15.88 -5.54 -8.91
CA ILE A 3 -15.92 -5.40 -7.45
C ILE A 3 -16.76 -4.16 -7.15
N PHE A 4 -17.89 -4.36 -6.46
CA PHE A 4 -18.89 -3.31 -6.18
C PHE A 4 -19.37 -2.55 -7.43
N GLY A 5 -19.50 -3.25 -8.56
CA GLY A 5 -19.95 -2.65 -9.83
C GLY A 5 -18.88 -1.92 -10.64
N LYS A 6 -17.61 -1.95 -10.20
CA LYS A 6 -16.46 -1.40 -10.94
C LYS A 6 -15.50 -2.50 -11.35
N SER A 7 -14.90 -2.38 -12.53
CA SER A 7 -13.84 -3.26 -13.01
C SER A 7 -12.54 -3.05 -12.23
N VAL A 8 -11.68 -4.09 -12.19
CA VAL A 8 -10.34 -3.97 -11.58
C VAL A 8 -9.49 -2.89 -12.27
N SER A 9 -9.64 -2.73 -13.59
CA SER A 9 -8.95 -1.69 -14.35
C SER A 9 -9.38 -0.27 -13.95
N GLU A 10 -10.64 -0.03 -13.60
CA GLU A 10 -11.07 1.26 -13.05
C GLU A 10 -10.38 1.57 -11.71
N TYR A 11 -10.27 0.59 -10.82
CA TYR A 11 -9.54 0.77 -9.55
C TYR A 11 -8.07 1.07 -9.82
N PHE A 12 -7.42 0.33 -10.72
CA PHE A 12 -6.03 0.59 -11.06
C PHE A 12 -5.87 1.98 -11.70
N ALA A 13 -6.70 2.34 -12.67
CA ALA A 13 -6.63 3.63 -13.36
C ALA A 13 -6.78 4.80 -12.37
N PHE A 14 -7.67 4.68 -11.38
CA PHE A 14 -7.89 5.70 -10.36
C PHE A 14 -6.63 6.01 -9.52
N GLN A 15 -5.82 5.00 -9.22
CA GLN A 15 -4.65 5.15 -8.33
C GLN A 15 -3.32 4.79 -9.00
N ARG A 16 -3.27 4.73 -10.33
CA ARG A 16 -2.11 4.22 -11.10
C ARG A 16 -0.81 4.90 -10.69
N GLY A 17 -0.83 6.21 -10.44
CA GLY A 17 0.35 6.97 -10.04
C GLY A 17 0.91 6.50 -8.70
N ILE A 18 0.03 6.26 -7.71
CA ILE A 18 0.40 5.74 -6.39
C ILE A 18 0.97 4.32 -6.51
N VAL A 19 0.32 3.46 -7.27
CA VAL A 19 0.77 2.06 -7.45
C VAL A 19 2.14 2.01 -8.15
N ILE A 20 2.34 2.80 -9.21
CA ILE A 20 3.63 2.92 -9.89
C ILE A 20 4.69 3.43 -8.92
N LEU A 21 4.37 4.45 -8.12
CA LEU A 21 5.32 5.00 -7.15
C LEU A 21 5.70 3.97 -6.07
N ILE A 22 4.75 3.18 -5.56
CA ILE A 22 5.01 2.08 -4.63
C ILE A 22 5.97 1.06 -5.26
N ILE A 23 5.75 0.67 -6.52
CA ILE A 23 6.63 -0.26 -7.24
C ILE A 23 8.04 0.33 -7.35
N LEU A 24 8.15 1.57 -7.84
CA LEU A 24 9.45 2.22 -8.04
C LEU A 24 10.22 2.35 -6.73
N VAL A 25 9.58 2.79 -5.65
CA VAL A 25 10.20 2.90 -4.33
C VAL A 25 10.61 1.53 -3.80
N ALA A 26 9.75 0.52 -3.89
CA ALA A 26 10.04 -0.80 -3.37
C ALA A 26 11.23 -1.45 -4.09
N LEU A 27 11.25 -1.36 -5.43
CA LEU A 27 12.33 -1.88 -6.26
C LEU A 27 13.62 -1.06 -6.10
N ALA A 28 13.55 0.27 -6.10
CA ALA A 28 14.74 1.10 -5.88
C ALA A 28 15.39 0.80 -4.52
N ARG A 29 14.58 0.62 -3.48
CA ARG A 29 15.07 0.25 -2.15
C ARG A 29 15.75 -1.12 -2.17
N LEU A 30 15.18 -2.10 -2.88
CA LEU A 30 15.77 -3.43 -3.05
C LEU A 30 17.11 -3.35 -3.81
N THR A 31 17.12 -2.71 -4.97
CA THR A 31 18.28 -2.69 -5.86
C THR A 31 19.45 -1.94 -5.24
N LEU A 32 19.21 -0.82 -4.57
CA LEU A 32 20.26 -0.09 -3.85
C LEU A 32 20.85 -0.93 -2.72
N SER A 33 20.02 -1.66 -1.98
CA SER A 33 20.50 -2.57 -0.94
C SER A 33 21.36 -3.70 -1.51
N LEU A 34 20.93 -4.32 -2.61
CA LEU A 34 21.69 -5.38 -3.27
C LEU A 34 22.98 -4.87 -3.91
N ALA A 35 23.02 -3.60 -4.31
CA ALA A 35 24.22 -2.92 -4.79
C ALA A 35 25.19 -2.50 -3.66
N GLY A 36 24.89 -2.83 -2.40
CA GLY A 36 25.76 -2.55 -1.26
C GLY A 36 25.70 -1.11 -0.75
N PHE A 37 24.67 -0.34 -1.10
CA PHE A 37 24.50 1.00 -0.54
C PHE A 37 24.25 0.95 0.97
N PRO A 38 24.76 1.93 1.76
CA PRO A 38 24.57 1.95 3.19
C PRO A 38 23.10 2.00 3.60
N THR A 39 22.72 1.16 4.56
CA THR A 39 21.34 1.12 5.10
C THR A 39 20.86 2.47 5.63
N SER A 40 21.78 3.27 6.19
CA SER A 40 21.51 4.64 6.66
C SER A 40 20.92 5.56 5.60
N SER A 41 21.22 5.31 4.33
CA SER A 41 20.73 6.07 3.18
C SER A 41 19.47 5.42 2.60
N VAL A 42 19.49 4.10 2.41
CA VAL A 42 18.41 3.36 1.74
C VAL A 42 17.13 3.33 2.60
N LYS A 43 17.23 3.40 3.94
CA LYS A 43 16.07 3.40 4.85
C LYS A 43 15.04 4.50 4.59
N TRP A 44 15.46 5.61 3.99
CA TRP A 44 14.57 6.75 3.68
C TRP A 44 13.66 6.48 2.48
N ILE A 45 13.97 5.47 1.67
CA ILE A 45 13.14 5.02 0.54
C ILE A 45 12.08 4.05 1.09
N SER A 46 11.01 4.61 1.67
CA SER A 46 10.03 3.84 2.46
C SER A 46 8.76 3.50 1.70
N VAL A 47 8.52 2.20 1.50
CA VAL A 47 7.28 1.65 0.92
C VAL A 47 6.08 1.97 1.81
N THR A 48 6.24 1.90 3.14
CA THR A 48 5.18 2.24 4.11
C THR A 48 4.74 3.69 3.96
N THR A 49 5.68 4.63 3.80
CA THR A 49 5.37 6.04 3.59
C THR A 49 4.56 6.23 2.31
N MET A 50 4.91 5.54 1.22
CA MET A 50 4.13 5.59 -0.02
C MET A 50 2.71 5.03 0.16
N GLY A 51 2.56 3.94 0.91
CA GLY A 51 1.25 3.40 1.27
C GLY A 51 0.40 4.37 2.08
N LEU A 52 1.00 5.10 3.04
CA LEU A 52 0.29 6.13 3.82
C LEU A 52 -0.14 7.33 2.95
N LEU A 53 0.72 7.78 2.03
CA LEU A 53 0.35 8.81 1.07
C LEU A 53 -0.79 8.35 0.16
N GLY A 54 -0.73 7.11 -0.30
CA GLY A 54 -1.78 6.48 -1.09
C GLY A 54 -3.10 6.35 -0.34
N LEU A 55 -3.06 6.01 0.96
CA LEU A 55 -4.22 6.02 1.85
C LEU A 55 -4.88 7.40 1.91
N VAL A 56 -4.10 8.43 2.25
CA VAL A 56 -4.60 9.81 2.37
C VAL A 56 -5.15 10.29 1.02
N TYR A 57 -4.42 10.06 -0.06
CA TYR A 57 -4.84 10.39 -1.41
C TYR A 57 -6.20 9.76 -1.75
N CYS A 58 -6.34 8.44 -1.60
CA CYS A 58 -7.59 7.76 -1.92
C CYS A 58 -8.74 8.19 -1.00
N ALA A 59 -8.50 8.36 0.31
CA ALA A 59 -9.53 8.81 1.24
C ALA A 59 -10.09 10.21 0.90
N ILE A 60 -9.27 11.08 0.32
CA ILE A 60 -9.68 12.42 -0.14
C ILE A 60 -10.31 12.35 -1.53
N GLN A 61 -9.72 11.61 -2.46
CA GLN A 61 -10.12 11.68 -3.86
C GLN A 61 -11.38 10.86 -4.16
N VAL A 62 -11.61 9.73 -3.48
CA VAL A 62 -12.81 8.90 -3.70
C VAL A 62 -14.11 9.71 -3.57
N PRO A 63 -14.35 10.49 -2.49
CA PRO A 63 -15.56 11.32 -2.39
C PRO A 63 -15.54 12.52 -3.36
N ARG A 64 -14.37 13.09 -3.67
CA ARG A 64 -14.26 14.30 -4.51
C ARG A 64 -14.47 14.05 -5.99
N SER A 65 -14.09 12.88 -6.49
CA SER A 65 -14.21 12.54 -7.90
C SER A 65 -15.51 11.80 -8.24
N GLY A 66 -16.38 11.55 -7.26
CA GLY A 66 -17.55 10.68 -7.44
C GLY A 66 -17.20 9.21 -7.71
N PHE A 67 -15.99 8.76 -7.39
CA PHE A 67 -15.57 7.37 -7.66
C PHE A 67 -16.39 6.35 -6.87
N GLY A 68 -16.90 6.76 -5.70
CA GLY A 68 -17.86 5.96 -4.93
C GLY A 68 -17.87 6.32 -3.44
N GLY A 69 -18.43 5.41 -2.63
CA GLY A 69 -18.47 5.50 -1.18
C GLY A 69 -17.36 4.73 -0.46
N TYR A 70 -17.50 4.58 0.85
CA TYR A 70 -16.52 3.94 1.74
C TYR A 70 -16.14 2.51 1.30
N LYS A 71 -17.08 1.75 0.72
CA LYS A 71 -16.81 0.39 0.21
C LYS A 71 -15.76 0.35 -0.92
N HIS A 72 -15.63 1.42 -1.71
CA HIS A 72 -14.65 1.50 -2.81
C HIS A 72 -13.24 1.86 -2.32
N LEU A 73 -13.12 2.39 -1.11
CA LEU A 73 -11.81 2.66 -0.51
C LEU A 73 -11.05 1.37 -0.21
N LEU A 74 -11.73 0.32 0.25
CA LEU A 74 -11.09 -0.95 0.62
C LEU A 74 -10.36 -1.62 -0.56
N PRO A 75 -10.97 -1.85 -1.74
CA PRO A 75 -10.26 -2.43 -2.88
C PRO A 75 -9.05 -1.61 -3.34
N LEU A 76 -9.10 -0.27 -3.23
CA LEU A 76 -7.97 0.59 -3.55
C LEU A 76 -6.79 0.30 -2.62
N LEU A 77 -7.05 0.25 -1.31
CA LEU A 77 -6.04 0.01 -0.29
C LEU A 77 -5.50 -1.42 -0.31
N VAL A 78 -6.34 -2.41 -0.63
CA VAL A 78 -5.91 -3.79 -0.86
C VAL A 78 -4.95 -3.84 -2.04
N MET A 79 -5.26 -3.18 -3.16
CA MET A 79 -4.38 -3.15 -4.32
C MET A 79 -3.03 -2.50 -4.01
N GLN A 80 -3.00 -1.35 -3.31
CA GLN A 80 -1.75 -0.71 -2.88
C GLN A 80 -0.93 -1.62 -1.97
N SER A 81 -1.57 -2.21 -0.96
CA SER A 81 -0.89 -3.05 0.03
C SER A 81 -0.41 -4.35 -0.59
N ALA A 82 -1.19 -4.97 -1.47
CA ALA A 82 -0.78 -6.13 -2.25
C ALA A 82 0.46 -5.81 -3.08
N THR A 83 0.46 -4.70 -3.83
CA THR A 83 1.62 -4.31 -4.65
C THR A 83 2.89 -4.19 -3.81
N GLY A 84 2.86 -3.44 -2.71
CA GLY A 84 4.04 -3.25 -1.86
C GLY A 84 4.48 -4.56 -1.19
N ASN A 85 3.56 -5.25 -0.51
CA ASN A 85 3.90 -6.42 0.28
C ASN A 85 4.30 -7.63 -0.56
N LEU A 86 3.77 -7.80 -1.78
CA LEU A 86 4.21 -8.88 -2.67
C LEU A 86 5.67 -8.67 -3.12
N ILE A 87 6.09 -7.43 -3.38
CA ILE A 87 7.48 -7.12 -3.69
C ILE A 87 8.37 -7.39 -2.48
N VAL A 88 7.95 -6.99 -1.29
CA VAL A 88 8.70 -7.24 -0.04
C VAL A 88 8.82 -8.74 0.24
N ALA A 89 7.72 -9.50 0.13
CA ALA A 89 7.74 -10.95 0.30
C ALA A 89 8.65 -11.63 -0.71
N ALA A 90 8.65 -11.18 -1.97
CA ALA A 90 9.56 -11.68 -3.00
C ALA A 90 11.03 -11.35 -2.69
N ALA A 91 11.32 -10.15 -2.17
CA ALA A 91 12.66 -9.77 -1.74
C ALA A 91 13.16 -10.61 -0.56
N ILE A 92 12.28 -10.96 0.40
CA ILE A 92 12.62 -11.86 1.51
C ILE A 92 12.84 -13.29 0.97
N ALA A 93 12.00 -13.76 0.04
CA ALA A 93 12.20 -15.05 -0.62
C ALA A 93 13.54 -15.11 -1.38
N LEU A 94 13.96 -14.01 -2.01
CA LEU A 94 15.28 -13.89 -2.63
C LEU A 94 16.41 -14.00 -1.58
N ALA A 95 16.29 -13.32 -0.44
CA ALA A 95 17.28 -13.42 0.64
C ALA A 95 17.38 -14.85 1.19
N ILE A 96 16.25 -15.55 1.33
CA ILE A 96 16.20 -16.98 1.71
C ILE A 96 16.95 -17.83 0.67
N ALA A 97 16.62 -17.65 -0.61
CA ALA A 97 17.17 -18.48 -1.69
C ALA A 97 18.67 -18.27 -1.91
N THR A 98 19.16 -17.05 -1.69
CA THR A 98 20.56 -16.67 -1.92
C THR A 98 21.43 -16.75 -0.66
N GLY A 99 20.82 -16.78 0.52
CA GLY A 99 21.51 -16.63 1.81
C GLY A 99 21.99 -15.20 2.10
N THR A 100 21.81 -14.27 1.15
CA THR A 100 22.32 -12.90 1.21
C THR A 100 21.24 -11.94 1.65
N ASP A 101 21.52 -11.16 2.69
CA ASP A 101 20.58 -10.18 3.18
C ASP A 101 20.37 -9.01 2.22
N ASN A 102 19.14 -8.50 2.23
CA ASN A 102 18.80 -7.21 1.68
C ASN A 102 18.01 -6.42 2.71
N ILE A 103 17.73 -5.16 2.42
CA ILE A 103 17.06 -4.26 3.36
C ILE A 103 15.72 -4.79 3.89
N TYR A 104 15.04 -5.70 3.20
CA TYR A 104 13.78 -6.28 3.70
C TYR A 104 13.99 -7.50 4.60
N SER A 105 15.17 -8.09 4.65
CA SER A 105 15.51 -9.22 5.54
C SER A 105 16.37 -8.83 6.74
N LEU A 106 16.87 -7.59 6.81
CA LEU A 106 17.69 -7.14 7.93
C LEU A 106 16.90 -7.15 9.26
N PRO A 107 17.55 -7.50 10.40
CA PRO A 107 16.91 -7.54 11.72
C PRO A 107 16.12 -6.30 12.11
N GLU A 108 16.60 -5.11 11.73
CA GLU A 108 15.93 -3.84 12.00
C GLU A 108 14.56 -3.69 11.30
N TYR A 109 14.26 -4.50 10.29
CA TYR A 109 12.96 -4.56 9.61
C TYR A 109 12.19 -5.87 9.83
N SER A 110 12.69 -6.76 10.69
CA SER A 110 12.10 -8.06 11.02
C SER A 110 11.94 -8.29 12.52
N GLY A 111 11.75 -7.21 13.29
CA GLY A 111 11.50 -7.31 14.73
C GLY A 111 12.73 -7.71 15.56
N GLY A 112 13.94 -7.46 15.05
CA GLY A 112 15.21 -7.72 15.74
C GLY A 112 15.78 -9.13 15.54
N ALA A 113 15.08 -10.01 14.82
CA ALA A 113 15.55 -11.37 14.50
C ALA A 113 15.99 -11.48 13.04
N ASP A 114 16.64 -12.58 12.66
CA ASP A 114 16.95 -12.87 11.25
C ASP A 114 15.66 -12.84 10.40
N GLY A 115 15.61 -11.94 9.41
CA GLY A 115 14.43 -11.68 8.61
C GLY A 115 14.29 -12.56 7.37
N LYS A 116 15.30 -13.35 7.01
CA LYS A 116 15.21 -14.26 5.85
C LYS A 116 14.51 -15.57 6.21
N THR A 117 13.23 -15.47 6.58
CA THR A 117 12.42 -16.63 6.99
C THR A 117 11.08 -16.66 6.25
N TRP A 118 10.59 -17.87 5.95
CA TRP A 118 9.27 -18.04 5.33
C TRP A 118 8.11 -17.47 6.16
N PRO A 119 8.12 -17.56 7.51
CA PRO A 119 7.13 -16.84 8.32
C PRO A 119 7.15 -15.33 8.13
N HIS A 120 8.33 -14.70 7.99
CA HIS A 120 8.41 -13.27 7.73
C HIS A 120 7.84 -12.90 6.35
N ALA A 121 8.21 -13.63 5.30
CA ALA A 121 7.61 -13.45 3.98
C ALA A 121 6.09 -13.67 4.01
N GLY A 122 5.63 -14.70 4.72
CA GLY A 122 4.21 -15.00 4.91
C GLY A 122 3.44 -13.93 5.69
N ALA A 123 4.09 -13.27 6.66
CA ALA A 123 3.50 -12.16 7.41
C ALA A 123 3.17 -10.98 6.48
N HIS A 124 3.98 -10.70 5.47
CA HIS A 124 3.66 -9.69 4.45
C HIS A 124 2.43 -10.06 3.62
N ILE A 125 2.19 -11.36 3.37
CA ILE A 125 0.99 -11.81 2.68
C ILE A 125 -0.24 -11.68 3.58
N VAL A 126 -0.21 -12.24 4.79
CA VAL A 126 -1.38 -12.27 5.67
C VAL A 126 -1.62 -10.92 6.33
N LEU A 127 -0.64 -10.42 7.08
CA LEU A 127 -0.79 -9.14 7.78
C LEU A 127 -0.74 -7.97 6.81
N GLY A 128 0.15 -8.02 5.82
CA GLY A 128 0.33 -6.91 4.89
C GLY A 128 -0.78 -6.77 3.85
N VAL A 129 -1.33 -7.86 3.30
CA VAL A 129 -2.36 -7.80 2.23
C VAL A 129 -3.78 -7.95 2.76
N ILE A 130 -3.99 -8.58 3.92
CA ILE A 130 -5.33 -8.79 4.48
C ILE A 130 -5.59 -7.82 5.62
N VAL A 131 -4.81 -7.89 6.70
CA VAL A 131 -5.06 -7.10 7.92
C VAL A 131 -4.78 -5.62 7.70
N GLY A 132 -3.67 -5.30 7.04
CA GLY A 132 -3.22 -3.93 6.77
C GLY A 132 -4.27 -3.07 6.07
N PRO A 133 -4.84 -3.51 4.93
CA PRO A 133 -5.90 -2.78 4.25
C PRO A 133 -7.16 -2.58 5.06
N LEU A 134 -7.52 -3.50 5.96
CA LEU A 134 -8.69 -3.35 6.83
C LEU A 134 -8.47 -2.23 7.85
N VAL A 135 -7.29 -2.20 8.49
CA VAL A 135 -6.91 -1.11 9.40
C VAL A 135 -6.84 0.23 8.64
N ALA A 136 -6.17 0.24 7.49
CA ALA A 136 -6.07 1.42 6.64
C ALA A 136 -7.45 1.88 6.17
N TRP A 137 -8.37 0.97 5.86
CA TRP A 137 -9.73 1.29 5.46
C TRP A 137 -10.53 1.95 6.58
N LEU A 138 -10.39 1.49 7.82
CA LEU A 138 -11.01 2.13 8.98
C LEU A 138 -10.49 3.58 9.16
N LEU A 139 -9.17 3.76 9.14
CA LEU A 139 -8.55 5.08 9.25
C LEU A 139 -8.94 6.00 8.09
N GLY A 140 -8.86 5.50 6.86
CA GLY A 140 -9.21 6.23 5.65
C GLY A 140 -10.70 6.55 5.57
N SER A 141 -11.57 5.73 6.14
CA SER A 141 -13.00 6.04 6.27
C SER A 141 -13.23 7.22 7.20
N GLY A 142 -12.47 7.33 8.29
CA GLY A 142 -12.47 8.52 9.15
C GLY A 142 -12.07 9.79 8.40
N ILE A 143 -10.98 9.74 7.62
CA ILE A 143 -10.54 10.86 6.77
C ILE A 143 -11.63 11.22 5.75
N MET A 144 -12.17 10.22 5.05
CA MET A 144 -13.23 10.40 4.05
C MET A 144 -14.50 11.02 4.66
N PHE A 145 -14.86 10.65 5.89
CA PHE A 145 -15.96 11.27 6.62
C PHE A 145 -15.73 12.76 6.85
N VAL A 146 -14.54 13.14 7.32
CA VAL A 146 -14.17 14.55 7.50
C VAL A 146 -14.23 15.29 6.16
N VAL A 147 -13.65 14.74 5.10
CA VAL A 147 -13.66 15.34 3.75
C VAL A 147 -15.10 15.58 3.28
N LYS A 148 -16.00 14.61 3.44
CA LYS A 148 -17.43 14.76 3.09
C LYS A 148 -18.13 15.82 3.92
N LYS A 149 -17.78 15.97 5.21
CA LYS A 149 -18.41 16.91 6.13
C LYS A 149 -18.00 18.36 5.86
N VAL A 150 -16.74 18.59 5.46
CA VAL A 150 -16.19 19.95 5.23
C VAL A 150 -16.28 20.41 3.78
N SER A 151 -16.52 19.50 2.83
CA SER A 151 -16.69 19.88 1.43
C SER A 151 -18.10 20.47 1.20
N PRO A 152 -18.23 21.62 0.51
CA PRO A 152 -19.53 22.19 0.18
C PRO A 152 -20.40 21.17 -0.55
N ARG A 153 -21.66 21.00 -0.12
CA ARG A 153 -22.65 20.26 -0.91
C ARG A 153 -22.85 21.03 -2.22
N ASN A 154 -22.45 20.45 -3.35
CA ASN A 154 -22.90 20.93 -4.64
C ASN A 154 -24.44 20.81 -4.66
N PRO A 155 -25.20 21.91 -4.87
CA PRO A 155 -26.66 21.90 -4.85
C PRO A 155 -27.31 20.98 -5.90
N GLY A 156 -26.54 20.38 -6.81
CA GLY A 156 -27.01 19.50 -7.88
C GLY A 156 -26.67 18.01 -7.72
N SER A 157 -26.08 17.58 -6.60
CA SER A 157 -25.79 16.14 -6.42
C SER A 157 -27.01 15.39 -5.88
N PRO A 158 -27.52 14.36 -6.60
CA PRO A 158 -28.59 13.53 -6.08
C PRO A 158 -28.18 12.88 -4.76
N ALA A 159 -29.16 12.72 -3.86
CA ALA A 159 -28.96 12.16 -2.53
C ALA A 159 -28.19 10.83 -2.63
N ALA A 160 -27.07 10.74 -1.92
CA ALA A 160 -26.27 9.52 -1.87
C ALA A 160 -27.10 8.41 -1.21
N ALA A 161 -27.40 7.35 -1.98
CA ALA A 161 -27.85 6.06 -1.48
C ALA A 161 -26.69 5.26 -0.88
#